data_AF-A0A6P7XRC4-F1
#
_entry.id   AF-A0A6P7XRC4-F1
#
_cell.length_a   1.000
_cell.length_b   1.000
_cell.length_c   1.000
_cell.angle_alpha   90.00
_cell.angle_beta   90.00
_cell.angle_gamma   90.00
#
_symmetry.space_group_name_H-M   'P 1'
#
loop_
_entity.id
_entity.type
_entity.pdbx_description
1 polymer ?
#
loop_
_entity_poly.entity_id
_entity_poly.type
_entity_poly.pdbx_seq_one_letter_code
_entity_poly.pdbx_strand_id
1 'polypeptide(L)'
;MDDIFTQCREGNAVAVRLWLDNTENDLNQGDDHGFSPLHWACREGRSNVVDMLIMRGARINVMNRGDDTPLHLAASHGHRDIVQKLIQYKSDINAVNEHGNTPLHYACFWGQDDVAEDLVTSGALVTICNKYGEMPVDKAKVHLREILKDRAEKMGQSLNKIPYKDTFWKGTTRTRPRNGTLNKHAGIDFKQLTLNHKINENHSGELWKGRWQGNDIVIKVLKIRDWTTRKSRDFNEEYPKLRIFSHPNVLPVLGACQSPPAPHPIIITHWMPYGSLYNVLHEGTSEFVVDQMQAVKFALDIARGMAFLHTLEPLIPRHYLNSRSVMIDEDMTARICMADVKLSFQCPGRMYAPAWIAPEALQKKSEEINRRSADMWSFAVLLWELVTREVPFADLSNMEIALQVSLEGLRPTIPPGISPHVCKLMKICMNEDPAKRPKFDMIVPILEKMQDK
;
A
#
# COMPACT_ATOMS: atom_id res chain seq x y z
N MET A 1 -3.38 -33.39 3.80
CA MET A 1 -4.05 -32.07 3.78
C MET A 1 -3.62 -31.47 2.47
N ASP A 2 -4.55 -31.29 1.53
CA ASP A 2 -4.19 -30.81 0.19
C ASP A 2 -3.60 -29.41 0.28
N ASP A 3 -2.78 -29.05 -0.71
CA ASP A 3 -2.10 -27.78 -0.73
C ASP A 3 -3.09 -26.59 -0.77
N ILE A 4 -2.62 -25.41 -0.37
CA ILE A 4 -3.46 -24.20 -0.34
C ILE A 4 -4.05 -23.88 -1.72
N PHE A 5 -3.32 -24.19 -2.79
CA PHE A 5 -3.76 -23.96 -4.16
C PHE A 5 -4.98 -24.82 -4.50
N THR A 6 -5.01 -26.09 -4.11
CA THR A 6 -6.18 -26.96 -4.24
C THR A 6 -7.36 -26.41 -3.44
N GLN A 7 -7.15 -26.01 -2.19
CA GLN A 7 -8.23 -25.43 -1.37
C GLN A 7 -8.80 -24.14 -2.00
N CYS A 8 -7.96 -23.31 -2.63
CA CYS A 8 -8.39 -22.11 -3.35
C CYS A 8 -9.14 -22.45 -4.64
N ARG A 9 -8.74 -23.50 -5.37
CA ARG A 9 -9.45 -23.97 -6.58
C ARG A 9 -10.83 -24.53 -6.25
N GLU A 10 -10.92 -25.30 -5.18
CA GLU A 10 -12.18 -25.91 -4.72
C GLU A 10 -13.11 -24.90 -4.04
N GLY A 11 -12.57 -23.78 -3.57
CA GLY A 11 -13.36 -22.76 -2.86
C GLY A 11 -13.61 -23.10 -1.40
N ASN A 12 -12.77 -23.94 -0.78
CA ASN A 12 -12.90 -24.30 0.63
C ASN A 12 -12.46 -23.14 1.54
N ALA A 13 -13.39 -22.22 1.77
CA ALA A 13 -13.14 -21.01 2.56
C ALA A 13 -12.67 -21.29 3.99
N VAL A 14 -13.05 -22.43 4.59
CA VAL A 14 -12.64 -22.79 5.95
C VAL A 14 -11.15 -23.18 5.97
N ALA A 15 -10.73 -24.05 5.06
CA ALA A 15 -9.33 -24.44 4.95
C ALA A 15 -8.44 -23.25 4.58
N VAL A 16 -8.88 -22.41 3.64
CA VAL A 16 -8.15 -21.18 3.29
C VAL A 16 -8.04 -20.24 4.48
N ARG A 17 -9.10 -20.05 5.27
CA ARG A 17 -9.06 -19.22 6.49
C ARG A 17 -8.05 -19.76 7.51
N LEU A 18 -8.12 -21.06 7.82
CA LEU A 18 -7.20 -21.70 8.76
C LEU A 18 -5.74 -21.57 8.29
N TRP A 19 -5.51 -21.68 6.98
CA TRP A 19 -4.20 -21.47 6.41
C TRP A 19 -3.74 -20.02 6.53
N LEU A 20 -4.62 -19.03 6.30
CA LEU A 20 -4.32 -17.60 6.44
C LEU A 20 -4.12 -17.16 7.90
N ASP A 21 -4.69 -17.89 8.86
CA ASP A 21 -4.50 -17.63 10.28
C ASP A 21 -3.10 -18.03 10.77
N ASN A 22 -2.40 -18.91 10.03
CA ASN A 22 -1.01 -19.23 10.30
C ASN A 22 -0.07 -18.18 9.64
N THR A 23 0.64 -17.43 10.47
CA THR A 23 1.51 -16.32 10.05
C THR A 23 2.79 -16.75 9.34
N GLU A 24 3.15 -18.03 9.39
CA GLU A 24 4.29 -18.58 8.63
C GLU A 24 3.98 -18.70 7.13
N ASN A 25 2.69 -18.71 6.78
CA ASN A 25 2.24 -18.85 5.41
C ASN A 25 2.32 -17.51 4.66
N ASP A 26 2.99 -17.52 3.51
CA ASP A 26 3.00 -16.36 2.61
C ASP A 26 1.82 -16.45 1.65
N LEU A 27 0.78 -15.66 1.91
CA LEU A 27 -0.41 -15.55 1.05
C LEU A 27 -0.13 -15.10 -0.39
N ASN A 28 1.09 -14.63 -0.69
CA ASN A 28 1.55 -14.29 -2.02
C ASN A 28 2.51 -15.33 -2.62
N GLN A 29 2.73 -16.46 -1.96
CA GLN A 29 3.52 -17.56 -2.52
C GLN A 29 2.89 -18.05 -3.83
N GLY A 30 3.72 -18.36 -4.82
CA GLY A 30 3.27 -18.97 -6.06
C GLY A 30 3.53 -20.47 -6.04
N ASP A 31 2.74 -21.22 -6.79
CA ASP A 31 3.06 -22.61 -7.15
C ASP A 31 4.27 -22.69 -8.12
N ASP A 32 4.54 -23.88 -8.65
CA ASP A 32 5.64 -24.11 -9.59
C ASP A 32 5.55 -23.27 -10.87
N HIS A 33 4.37 -22.73 -11.20
CA HIS A 33 4.14 -21.84 -12.33
C HIS A 33 3.98 -20.36 -11.91
N GLY A 34 4.17 -20.06 -10.63
CA GLY A 34 4.05 -18.73 -10.06
C GLY A 34 2.61 -18.29 -9.80
N PHE A 35 1.62 -19.18 -9.90
CA PHE A 35 0.23 -18.85 -9.59
C PHE A 35 0.07 -18.80 -8.07
N SER A 36 -0.35 -17.64 -7.58
CA SER A 36 -0.68 -17.43 -6.17
C SER A 36 -2.07 -17.98 -5.80
N PRO A 37 -2.40 -18.12 -4.51
CA PRO A 37 -3.76 -18.44 -4.07
C PRO A 37 -4.84 -17.56 -4.71
N LEU A 38 -4.55 -16.25 -4.86
CA LEU A 38 -5.47 -15.30 -5.47
C LEU A 38 -5.68 -15.56 -6.98
N HIS A 39 -4.63 -15.97 -7.71
CA HIS A 39 -4.79 -16.36 -9.11
C HIS A 39 -5.75 -17.53 -9.26
N TRP A 40 -5.57 -18.58 -8.45
CA TRP A 40 -6.42 -19.77 -8.51
C TRP A 40 -7.87 -19.46 -8.11
N ALA A 41 -8.07 -18.69 -7.04
CA ALA A 41 -9.41 -18.27 -6.64
C ALA A 41 -10.11 -17.42 -7.72
N CYS A 42 -9.38 -16.53 -8.41
CA CYS A 42 -9.92 -15.71 -9.49
C CYS A 42 -10.22 -16.53 -10.75
N ARG A 43 -9.35 -17.49 -11.11
CA ARG A 43 -9.54 -18.38 -12.26
C ARG A 43 -10.77 -19.28 -12.10
N GLU A 44 -10.97 -19.83 -10.90
CA GLU A 44 -12.04 -20.79 -10.60
C GLU A 44 -13.35 -20.14 -10.12
N GLY A 45 -13.46 -18.80 -10.13
CA GLY A 45 -14.71 -18.13 -9.76
C GLY A 45 -15.04 -18.18 -8.27
N ARG A 46 -14.03 -18.34 -7.38
CA ARG A 46 -14.24 -18.50 -5.94
C ARG A 46 -14.34 -17.15 -5.23
N SER A 47 -15.43 -16.43 -5.47
CA SER A 47 -15.67 -15.06 -4.98
C SER A 47 -15.42 -14.88 -3.47
N ASN A 48 -15.90 -15.81 -2.64
CA ASN A 48 -15.70 -15.76 -1.17
C ASN A 48 -14.22 -15.92 -0.76
N VAL A 49 -13.46 -16.73 -1.51
CA VAL A 49 -12.02 -16.92 -1.26
C VAL A 49 -11.24 -15.69 -1.75
N VAL A 50 -11.65 -15.09 -2.87
CA VAL A 50 -11.08 -13.84 -3.37
C VAL A 50 -11.23 -12.73 -2.33
N ASP A 51 -12.43 -12.52 -1.78
CA ASP A 51 -12.66 -11.50 -0.74
C ASP A 51 -11.75 -11.71 0.46
N MET A 52 -11.70 -12.95 0.95
CA MET A 52 -10.88 -13.30 2.11
C MET A 52 -9.40 -13.03 1.86
N LEU A 53 -8.87 -13.42 0.71
CA LEU A 53 -7.48 -13.20 0.34
C LEU A 53 -7.17 -11.70 0.25
N ILE A 54 -8.04 -10.92 -0.41
CA ILE A 54 -7.86 -9.47 -0.54
C ILE A 54 -7.91 -8.78 0.83
N MET A 55 -8.87 -9.13 1.68
CA MET A 55 -9.00 -8.58 3.05
C MET A 55 -7.81 -8.94 3.95
N ARG A 56 -7.15 -10.08 3.71
CA ARG A 56 -5.89 -10.46 4.35
C ARG A 56 -4.65 -9.81 3.72
N GLY A 57 -4.83 -8.94 2.72
CA GLY A 57 -3.75 -8.18 2.10
C GLY A 57 -3.08 -8.87 0.90
N ALA A 58 -3.76 -9.81 0.23
CA ALA A 58 -3.25 -10.42 -1.00
C ALA A 58 -2.94 -9.38 -2.07
N ARG A 59 -1.79 -9.58 -2.71
CA ARG A 59 -1.32 -8.75 -3.82
C ARG A 59 -2.30 -8.86 -4.99
N ILE A 60 -3.06 -7.81 -5.22
CA ILE A 60 -4.08 -7.76 -6.28
C ILE A 60 -3.44 -7.85 -7.67
N ASN A 61 -2.28 -7.21 -7.85
CA ASN A 61 -1.51 -7.19 -9.10
C ASN A 61 -0.32 -8.17 -9.07
N VAL A 62 -0.42 -9.27 -8.31
CA VAL A 62 0.57 -10.35 -8.37
C VAL A 62 0.63 -10.91 -9.79
N MET A 63 1.82 -11.30 -10.24
CA MET A 63 2.07 -11.81 -11.59
C MET A 63 2.57 -13.24 -11.50
N ASN A 64 2.01 -14.13 -12.33
CA ASN A 64 2.55 -15.48 -12.53
C ASN A 64 3.79 -15.44 -13.44
N ARG A 65 4.31 -16.61 -13.88
CA ARG A 65 5.50 -16.66 -14.75
C ARG A 65 5.30 -16.05 -16.14
N GLY A 66 4.06 -15.96 -16.63
CA GLY A 66 3.71 -15.30 -17.90
C GLY A 66 3.26 -13.85 -17.73
N ASP A 67 3.49 -13.27 -16.54
CA ASP A 67 3.05 -11.94 -16.15
C ASP A 67 1.52 -11.71 -16.18
N ASP A 68 0.73 -12.79 -16.17
CA ASP A 68 -0.72 -12.67 -15.98
C ASP A 68 -1.02 -12.27 -14.52
N THR A 69 -1.97 -11.36 -14.35
CA THR A 69 -2.51 -10.97 -13.04
C THR A 69 -3.79 -11.74 -12.72
N PRO A 70 -4.25 -11.77 -11.45
CA PRO A 70 -5.57 -12.31 -11.10
C PRO A 70 -6.71 -11.73 -11.95
N LEU A 71 -6.60 -10.45 -12.34
CA LEU A 71 -7.58 -9.80 -13.22
C LEU A 71 -7.59 -10.40 -14.63
N HIS A 72 -6.44 -10.78 -15.20
CA HIS A 72 -6.39 -11.50 -16.48
C HIS A 72 -7.16 -12.83 -16.41
N LEU A 73 -6.95 -13.58 -15.33
CA LEU A 73 -7.58 -14.89 -15.15
C LEU A 73 -9.08 -14.77 -14.90
N ALA A 74 -9.52 -13.86 -14.04
CA ALA A 74 -10.94 -13.58 -13.83
C ALA A 74 -11.61 -13.11 -15.14
N ALA A 75 -10.93 -12.27 -15.91
CA ALA A 75 -11.46 -11.74 -17.16
C ALA A 75 -11.59 -12.79 -18.27
N SER A 76 -10.61 -13.70 -18.42
CA SER A 76 -10.70 -14.79 -19.41
C SER A 76 -11.80 -15.79 -19.13
N HIS A 77 -12.14 -16.00 -17.85
CA HIS A 77 -13.13 -17.01 -17.43
C HIS A 77 -14.54 -16.42 -17.20
N GLY A 78 -14.73 -15.12 -17.40
CA GLY A 78 -16.06 -14.50 -17.34
C GLY A 78 -16.58 -14.23 -15.92
N HIS A 79 -15.72 -14.27 -14.90
CA HIS A 79 -16.12 -14.08 -13.50
C HIS A 79 -16.33 -12.60 -13.19
N ARG A 80 -17.45 -12.05 -13.68
CA ARG A 80 -17.79 -10.62 -13.64
C ARG A 80 -17.79 -10.03 -12.23
N ASP A 81 -18.33 -10.75 -11.25
CA ASP A 81 -18.35 -10.33 -9.85
C ASP A 81 -16.93 -10.16 -9.27
N ILE A 82 -16.02 -11.09 -9.59
CA ILE A 82 -14.61 -11.03 -9.20
C ILE A 82 -13.89 -9.88 -9.92
N VAL A 83 -14.17 -9.67 -11.21
CA VAL A 83 -13.60 -8.54 -11.97
C VAL A 83 -13.98 -7.21 -11.31
N GLN A 84 -15.26 -7.01 -11.00
CA GLN A 84 -15.73 -5.79 -10.32
C GLN A 84 -15.06 -5.60 -8.96
N LYS A 85 -14.90 -6.66 -8.16
CA LYS A 85 -14.19 -6.62 -6.88
C LYS A 85 -12.73 -6.22 -7.06
N LEU A 86 -12.00 -6.85 -7.97
CA LEU A 86 -10.61 -6.53 -8.23
C LEU A 86 -10.45 -5.05 -8.63
N ILE A 87 -11.33 -4.54 -9.50
CA ILE A 87 -11.38 -3.12 -9.90
C ILE A 87 -11.65 -2.21 -8.70
N GLN A 88 -12.61 -2.57 -7.84
CA GLN A 88 -12.93 -1.83 -6.63
C GLN A 88 -11.71 -1.70 -5.71
N TYR A 89 -10.92 -2.77 -5.57
CA TYR A 89 -9.66 -2.77 -4.83
C TYR A 89 -8.45 -2.25 -5.64
N LYS A 90 -8.69 -1.48 -6.70
CA LYS A 90 -7.65 -0.77 -7.48
C LYS A 90 -6.63 -1.71 -8.15
N SER A 91 -7.11 -2.84 -8.69
CA SER A 91 -6.32 -3.62 -9.63
C SER A 91 -5.87 -2.78 -10.82
N ASP A 92 -4.71 -3.08 -11.39
CA ASP A 92 -4.26 -2.44 -12.62
C ASP A 92 -5.05 -3.02 -13.81
N ILE A 93 -6.09 -2.29 -14.21
CA ILE A 93 -7.01 -2.63 -15.29
C ILE A 93 -6.29 -2.79 -16.64
N ASN A 94 -5.19 -2.05 -16.84
CA ASN A 94 -4.40 -2.07 -18.07
C ASN A 94 -3.03 -2.71 -17.85
N ALA A 95 -2.90 -3.59 -16.85
CA ALA A 95 -1.71 -4.43 -16.69
C ALA A 95 -1.46 -5.20 -18.00
N VAL A 96 -0.20 -5.33 -18.39
CA VAL A 96 0.21 -6.09 -19.58
C VAL A 96 1.02 -7.31 -19.16
N ASN A 97 0.71 -8.46 -19.76
CA ASN A 97 1.44 -9.69 -19.53
C ASN A 97 2.68 -9.81 -20.46
N GLU A 98 3.37 -10.95 -20.44
CA GLU A 98 4.60 -11.15 -21.21
C GLU A 98 4.40 -11.03 -22.72
N HIS A 99 3.16 -11.16 -23.21
CA HIS A 99 2.78 -11.01 -24.61
C HIS A 99 2.24 -9.62 -24.94
N GLY A 100 2.21 -8.70 -23.98
CA GLY A 100 1.59 -7.39 -24.11
C GLY A 100 0.07 -7.42 -24.09
N ASN A 101 -0.55 -8.54 -23.73
CA ASN A 101 -2.00 -8.64 -23.61
C ASN A 101 -2.43 -8.03 -22.27
N THR A 102 -3.59 -7.37 -22.29
CA THR A 102 -4.27 -6.83 -21.11
C THR A 102 -5.42 -7.73 -20.67
N PRO A 103 -6.02 -7.54 -19.48
CA PRO A 103 -7.24 -8.26 -19.10
C PRO A 103 -8.37 -8.11 -20.13
N LEU A 104 -8.46 -6.94 -20.78
CA LEU A 104 -9.44 -6.72 -21.85
C LEU A 104 -9.16 -7.58 -23.09
N HIS A 105 -7.89 -7.81 -23.46
CA HIS A 105 -7.56 -8.75 -24.55
C HIS A 105 -8.10 -10.15 -24.25
N TYR A 106 -7.99 -10.58 -23.00
CA TYR A 106 -8.45 -11.90 -22.56
C TYR A 106 -9.98 -11.97 -22.59
N ALA A 107 -10.68 -10.98 -22.04
CA ALA A 107 -12.14 -10.93 -22.09
C ALA A 107 -12.66 -10.96 -23.54
N CYS A 108 -12.06 -10.16 -24.44
CA CYS A 108 -12.43 -10.13 -25.85
C CYS A 108 -12.16 -11.45 -26.58
N PHE A 109 -10.98 -12.05 -26.37
CA PHE A 109 -10.59 -13.31 -27.02
C PHE A 109 -11.48 -14.48 -26.62
N TRP A 110 -11.84 -14.56 -25.34
CA TRP A 110 -12.70 -15.63 -24.81
C TRP A 110 -14.20 -15.33 -24.95
N GLY A 111 -14.58 -14.17 -25.50
CA GLY A 111 -15.98 -13.80 -25.74
C GLY A 111 -16.77 -13.53 -24.45
N GLN A 112 -16.12 -12.92 -23.46
CA GLN A 112 -16.72 -12.54 -22.18
C GLN A 112 -17.28 -11.12 -22.27
N ASP A 113 -18.37 -10.96 -23.02
CA ASP A 113 -18.93 -9.67 -23.45
C ASP A 113 -19.23 -8.72 -22.27
N ASP A 114 -19.96 -9.21 -21.25
CA ASP A 114 -20.27 -8.44 -20.02
C ASP A 114 -19.02 -7.94 -19.29
N VAL A 115 -17.99 -8.78 -19.22
CA VAL A 115 -16.73 -8.45 -18.54
C VAL A 115 -15.94 -7.42 -19.34
N ALA A 116 -15.88 -7.57 -20.67
CA ALA A 116 -15.20 -6.61 -21.54
C ALA A 116 -15.85 -5.22 -21.45
N GLU A 117 -17.19 -5.18 -21.41
CA GLU A 117 -17.96 -3.95 -21.20
C GLU A 117 -17.69 -3.29 -19.85
N ASP A 118 -17.68 -4.05 -18.76
CA ASP A 118 -17.38 -3.55 -17.42
C ASP A 118 -15.94 -3.01 -17.33
N LEU A 119 -14.98 -3.69 -17.95
CA LEU A 119 -13.58 -3.27 -18.01
C LEU A 119 -13.44 -1.92 -18.72
N VAL A 120 -14.06 -1.72 -19.89
CA VAL A 120 -14.00 -0.43 -20.62
C VAL A 120 -14.67 0.67 -19.82
N THR A 121 -15.83 0.39 -19.21
CA THR A 121 -16.54 1.33 -18.32
C THR A 121 -15.67 1.76 -17.14
N SER A 122 -14.80 0.86 -16.66
CA SER A 122 -13.88 1.11 -15.54
C SER A 122 -12.54 1.72 -15.97
N GLY A 123 -12.35 2.05 -17.26
CA GLY A 123 -11.15 2.72 -17.77
C GLY A 123 -10.13 1.80 -18.45
N ALA A 124 -10.51 0.58 -18.86
CA ALA A 124 -9.68 -0.23 -19.74
C ALA A 124 -9.52 0.44 -21.11
N LEU A 125 -8.28 0.51 -21.60
CA LEU A 125 -7.95 1.12 -22.88
C LEU A 125 -8.15 0.11 -24.02
N VAL A 126 -8.98 0.46 -25.00
CA VAL A 126 -9.27 -0.39 -26.17
C VAL A 126 -8.16 -0.35 -27.23
N THR A 127 -7.13 0.48 -27.05
CA THR A 127 -6.11 0.77 -28.07
C THR A 127 -4.70 0.27 -27.75
N ILE A 128 -4.50 -0.40 -26.60
CA ILE A 128 -3.19 -0.98 -26.23
C ILE A 128 -2.89 -2.14 -27.17
N CYS A 129 -1.85 -2.03 -27.99
CA CYS A 129 -1.42 -3.15 -28.82
C CYS A 129 -0.59 -4.15 -28.01
N ASN A 130 -0.83 -5.44 -28.26
CA ASN A 130 0.04 -6.52 -27.81
C ASN A 130 1.30 -6.65 -28.70
N LYS A 131 2.17 -7.64 -28.42
CA LYS A 131 3.39 -7.92 -29.23
C LYS A 131 3.11 -8.21 -30.71
N TYR A 132 1.89 -8.60 -31.05
CA TYR A 132 1.46 -8.90 -32.41
C TYR A 132 0.84 -7.68 -33.11
N GLY A 133 0.78 -6.51 -32.45
CA GLY A 133 0.19 -5.29 -32.99
C GLY A 133 -1.34 -5.26 -32.95
N GLU A 134 -1.95 -6.21 -32.25
CA GLU A 134 -3.40 -6.36 -32.13
C GLU A 134 -3.90 -5.64 -30.88
N MET A 135 -5.00 -4.91 -31.01
CA MET A 135 -5.71 -4.28 -29.90
C MET A 135 -6.69 -5.27 -29.23
N PRO A 136 -7.18 -5.01 -28.01
CA PRO A 136 -8.16 -5.87 -27.36
C PRO A 136 -9.41 -6.06 -28.23
N VAL A 137 -9.89 -5.00 -28.87
CA VAL A 137 -11.07 -5.02 -29.73
C VAL A 137 -10.83 -5.76 -31.05
N ASP A 138 -9.57 -5.94 -31.47
CA ASP A 138 -9.24 -6.76 -32.65
C ASP A 138 -9.46 -8.24 -32.37
N LYS A 139 -9.27 -8.67 -31.11
CA LYS A 139 -9.58 -10.04 -30.64
C LYS A 139 -11.06 -10.31 -30.39
N ALA A 140 -11.88 -9.27 -30.30
CA ALA A 140 -13.31 -9.39 -30.07
C ALA A 140 -14.07 -9.84 -31.33
N LYS A 141 -15.23 -10.48 -31.12
CA LYS A 141 -16.22 -10.70 -32.18
C LYS A 141 -16.72 -9.35 -32.73
N VAL A 142 -17.20 -9.35 -33.98
CA VAL A 142 -17.63 -8.13 -34.69
C VAL A 142 -18.63 -7.29 -33.89
N HIS A 143 -19.64 -7.93 -33.29
CA HIS A 143 -20.64 -7.21 -32.49
C HIS A 143 -20.04 -6.54 -31.25
N LEU A 144 -19.27 -7.29 -30.45
CA LEU A 144 -18.61 -6.77 -29.25
C LEU A 144 -17.61 -5.66 -29.59
N ARG A 145 -16.86 -5.79 -30.69
CA ARG A 145 -15.91 -4.77 -31.16
C ARG A 145 -16.57 -3.41 -31.32
N GLU A 146 -17.73 -3.35 -31.99
CA GLU A 146 -18.43 -2.08 -32.21
C GLU A 146 -19.00 -1.51 -30.92
N ILE A 147 -19.53 -2.37 -30.02
CA ILE A 147 -20.00 -1.95 -28.68
C ILE A 147 -18.85 -1.33 -27.87
N LEU A 148 -17.69 -2.00 -27.82
CA LEU A 148 -16.55 -1.54 -27.02
C LEU A 148 -15.96 -0.24 -27.58
N LYS A 149 -15.95 -0.06 -28.91
CA LYS A 149 -15.51 1.20 -29.54
C LYS A 149 -16.47 2.35 -29.22
N ASP A 150 -17.76 2.17 -29.44
CA ASP A 150 -18.79 3.18 -29.12
C ASP A 150 -18.72 3.57 -27.64
N ARG A 151 -18.55 2.59 -26.75
CA ARG A 151 -18.40 2.85 -25.32
C ARG A 151 -17.09 3.56 -24.99
N ALA A 152 -15.96 3.19 -25.60
CA ALA A 152 -14.69 3.87 -25.39
C ALA A 152 -14.72 5.34 -25.87
N GLU A 153 -15.38 5.62 -26.99
CA GLU A 153 -15.60 6.98 -27.49
C GLU A 153 -16.47 7.79 -26.53
N LYS A 154 -17.57 7.21 -26.01
CA LYS A 154 -18.43 7.85 -24.99
C LYS A 154 -17.67 8.17 -23.70
N MET A 155 -16.65 7.37 -23.37
CA MET A 155 -15.75 7.60 -22.23
C MET A 155 -14.61 8.58 -22.54
N GLY A 156 -14.56 9.16 -23.74
CA GLY A 156 -13.55 10.13 -24.15
C GLY A 156 -12.18 9.53 -24.49
N GLN A 157 -12.08 8.22 -24.75
CA GLN A 157 -10.82 7.60 -25.13
C GLN A 157 -10.43 7.98 -26.57
N SER A 158 -9.15 8.31 -26.79
CA SER A 158 -8.62 8.45 -28.14
C SER A 158 -8.45 7.08 -28.79
N LEU A 159 -8.98 6.88 -29.99
CA LEU A 159 -8.84 5.62 -30.76
C LEU A 159 -7.46 5.46 -31.46
N ASN A 160 -6.47 6.25 -31.05
CA ASN A 160 -5.11 6.13 -31.55
C ASN A 160 -4.44 4.89 -30.97
N LYS A 161 -3.87 4.05 -31.84
CA LYS A 161 -3.14 2.85 -31.43
C LYS A 161 -1.98 3.21 -30.51
N ILE A 162 -1.92 2.57 -29.35
CA ILE A 162 -0.79 2.65 -28.44
C ILE A 162 0.12 1.46 -28.78
N PRO A 163 1.26 1.68 -29.45
CA PRO A 163 2.11 0.58 -29.87
C PRO A 163 2.70 -0.15 -28.66
N TYR A 164 2.84 -1.47 -28.77
CA TYR A 164 3.62 -2.24 -27.82
C TYR A 164 5.05 -1.70 -27.78
N LYS A 165 5.54 -1.36 -26.59
CA LYS A 165 6.95 -0.97 -26.38
C LYS A 165 7.61 -2.02 -25.52
N ASP A 166 8.62 -2.70 -26.07
CA ASP A 166 9.48 -3.61 -25.29
C ASP A 166 10.22 -2.89 -24.15
N THR A 167 10.26 -1.55 -24.21
CA THR A 167 10.90 -0.66 -23.24
C THR A 167 10.01 -0.20 -22.09
N PHE A 168 8.75 -0.66 -21.95
CA PHE A 168 7.95 -0.42 -20.73
C PHE A 168 8.65 -0.90 -19.45
N TRP A 169 9.70 -1.72 -19.59
CA TRP A 169 10.60 -2.18 -18.53
C TRP A 169 11.62 -1.15 -18.01
N LYS A 170 11.92 -0.08 -18.76
CA LYS A 170 12.92 0.94 -18.38
C LYS A 170 12.24 2.28 -18.12
N GLY A 171 11.79 2.49 -16.88
CA GLY A 171 11.64 3.84 -16.31
C GLY A 171 10.34 4.58 -16.60
N THR A 172 9.18 3.92 -16.63
CA THR A 172 7.87 4.62 -16.54
C THR A 172 6.99 4.01 -15.45
N THR A 173 6.13 4.85 -14.87
CA THR A 173 5.31 4.73 -13.65
C THR A 173 4.27 3.60 -13.60
N ARG A 174 4.37 2.58 -14.45
CA ARG A 174 3.56 1.35 -14.37
C ARG A 174 4.47 0.22 -13.92
N THR A 175 4.63 0.11 -12.61
CA THR A 175 5.61 -0.76 -11.98
C THR A 175 5.36 -2.24 -12.32
N ARG A 176 6.23 -2.82 -13.14
CA ARG A 176 6.89 -4.07 -12.71
C ARG A 176 7.40 -3.77 -11.29
N PRO A 177 7.00 -4.48 -10.22
CA PRO A 177 7.83 -4.43 -9.02
C PRO A 177 9.23 -4.81 -9.50
N ARG A 178 10.20 -3.90 -9.35
CA ARG A 178 11.51 -3.91 -10.05
C ARG A 178 12.21 -5.28 -10.02
N ASN A 179 11.84 -6.15 -9.08
CA ASN A 179 11.92 -7.60 -9.22
C ASN A 179 10.72 -8.26 -8.54
N GLY A 180 9.92 -9.03 -9.28
CA GLY A 180 9.00 -10.02 -8.69
C GLY A 180 9.74 -11.08 -7.85
N THR A 181 11.08 -11.14 -7.91
CA THR A 181 11.96 -12.02 -7.12
C THR A 181 12.28 -11.54 -5.72
N LEU A 182 12.42 -10.22 -5.47
CA LEU A 182 12.65 -9.67 -4.10
C LEU A 182 11.52 -10.03 -3.13
N ASN A 183 10.36 -10.33 -3.71
CA ASN A 183 9.07 -10.50 -3.07
C ASN A 183 8.71 -11.96 -2.78
N LYS A 184 9.46 -12.92 -3.35
CA LYS A 184 9.17 -14.36 -3.32
C LYS A 184 9.81 -15.09 -2.14
N HIS A 185 10.73 -14.47 -1.42
CA HIS A 185 11.46 -15.14 -0.34
C HIS A 185 10.83 -14.87 1.03
N ALA A 186 10.50 -15.95 1.74
CA ALA A 186 9.96 -15.94 3.11
C ALA A 186 11.01 -15.54 4.17
N GLY A 187 12.27 -15.32 3.78
CA GLY A 187 13.35 -14.90 4.68
C GLY A 187 14.54 -14.34 3.91
N ILE A 188 15.25 -13.39 4.50
CA ILE A 188 16.47 -12.80 3.96
C ILE A 188 17.63 -13.26 4.85
N ASP A 189 18.70 -13.81 4.28
CA ASP A 189 19.91 -14.08 5.06
C ASP A 189 20.72 -12.78 5.19
N PHE A 190 21.16 -12.46 6.41
CA PHE A 190 22.00 -11.29 6.67
C PHE A 190 23.26 -11.26 5.80
N LYS A 191 23.84 -12.43 5.48
CA LYS A 191 25.03 -12.52 4.62
C LYS A 191 24.81 -12.03 3.19
N GLN A 192 23.56 -11.96 2.74
CA GLN A 192 23.20 -11.46 1.42
C GLN A 192 23.07 -9.93 1.38
N LEU A 193 23.10 -9.28 2.55
CA LEU A 193 22.98 -7.83 2.67
C LEU A 193 24.34 -7.17 2.55
N THR A 194 24.41 -6.12 1.74
CA THR A 194 25.54 -5.19 1.74
C THR A 194 25.12 -3.94 2.49
N LEU A 195 25.78 -3.62 3.60
CA LEU A 195 25.58 -2.35 4.32
C LEU A 195 26.54 -1.32 3.74
N ASN A 196 26.02 -0.22 3.19
CA ASN A 196 26.84 0.81 2.54
C ASN A 196 27.10 1.99 3.47
N HIS A 197 26.06 2.71 3.86
CA HIS A 197 26.16 3.97 4.61
C HIS A 197 25.16 3.99 5.75
N LYS A 198 25.59 4.36 6.96
CA LYS A 198 24.72 4.54 8.13
C LYS A 198 24.00 5.88 8.03
N ILE A 199 22.67 5.84 7.92
CA ILE A 199 21.82 7.03 7.80
C ILE A 199 21.58 7.65 9.18
N ASN A 200 21.27 6.83 10.18
CA ASN A 200 20.94 7.29 11.52
C ASN A 200 21.28 6.22 12.57
N GLU A 201 21.58 6.65 13.78
CA GLU A 201 21.71 5.79 14.96
C GLU A 201 21.09 6.47 16.18
N ASN A 202 20.27 5.72 16.91
CA ASN A 202 19.67 6.17 18.16
C ASN A 202 19.56 5.01 19.16
N HIS A 203 19.00 5.29 20.34
CA HIS A 203 18.85 4.28 21.39
C HIS A 203 17.94 3.10 20.99
N SER A 204 17.12 3.25 19.95
CA SER A 204 16.15 2.23 19.50
C SER A 204 16.67 1.38 18.35
N GLY A 205 17.78 1.79 17.71
CA GLY A 205 18.30 1.09 16.55
C GLY A 205 19.25 1.90 15.70
N GLU A 206 19.61 1.29 14.58
CA GLU A 206 20.41 1.89 13.52
C GLU A 206 19.65 1.78 12.20
N LEU A 207 19.81 2.79 11.36
CA LEU A 207 19.24 2.84 10.02
C LEU A 207 20.38 2.93 9.02
N TRP A 208 20.41 2.00 8.07
CA TRP A 208 21.46 1.89 7.07
C TRP A 208 20.87 1.91 5.67
N LYS A 209 21.56 2.55 4.74
CA LYS A 209 21.40 2.33 3.30
C LYS A 209 22.27 1.14 2.90
N GLY A 210 21.71 0.22 2.13
CA GLY A 210 22.41 -0.97 1.68
C GLY A 210 21.94 -1.47 0.33
N ARG A 211 22.44 -2.63 -0.07
CA ARG A 211 22.00 -3.35 -1.26
C ARG A 211 21.65 -4.81 -0.96
N TRP A 212 20.62 -5.31 -1.63
CA TRP A 212 20.24 -6.72 -1.63
C TRP A 212 19.72 -7.11 -3.01
N GLN A 213 20.25 -8.21 -3.57
CA GLN A 213 19.95 -8.69 -4.93
C GLN A 213 20.03 -7.58 -6.00
N GLY A 214 21.03 -6.70 -5.90
CA GLY A 214 21.24 -5.59 -6.84
C GLY A 214 20.31 -4.38 -6.67
N ASN A 215 19.45 -4.36 -5.65
CA ASN A 215 18.51 -3.27 -5.38
C ASN A 215 18.92 -2.48 -4.14
N ASP A 216 18.73 -1.16 -4.19
CA ASP A 216 18.94 -0.28 -3.04
C ASP A 216 17.83 -0.49 -2.00
N ILE A 217 18.24 -0.70 -0.76
CA ILE A 217 17.35 -1.00 0.37
C ILE A 217 17.70 -0.15 1.59
N VAL A 218 16.73 -0.02 2.48
CA VAL A 218 16.92 0.46 3.85
C VAL A 218 16.95 -0.74 4.78
N ILE A 219 17.96 -0.79 5.63
CA ILE A 219 18.18 -1.83 6.63
C ILE A 219 18.00 -1.17 8.00
N LYS A 220 16.92 -1.53 8.69
CA LYS A 220 16.60 -1.03 10.02
C LYS A 220 16.96 -2.09 11.06
N VAL A 221 18.08 -1.87 11.74
CA VAL A 221 18.56 -2.73 12.83
C VAL A 221 17.93 -2.26 14.12
N LEU A 222 17.14 -3.11 14.77
CA LEU A 222 16.41 -2.74 15.98
C LEU A 222 17.20 -3.13 17.23
N LYS A 223 17.56 -2.15 18.06
CA LYS A 223 18.22 -2.37 19.35
C LYS A 223 17.15 -2.71 20.39
N ILE A 224 16.97 -4.01 20.63
CA ILE A 224 16.02 -4.55 21.60
C ILE A 224 16.77 -4.99 22.85
N ARG A 225 16.42 -4.41 24.00
CA ARG A 225 16.92 -4.84 25.31
C ARG A 225 16.41 -6.25 25.61
N ASP A 226 17.27 -7.10 26.18
CA ASP A 226 16.93 -8.46 26.62
C ASP A 226 16.26 -9.29 25.51
N TRP A 227 16.97 -9.49 24.39
CA TRP A 227 16.46 -10.30 23.27
C TRP A 227 16.33 -11.77 23.68
N THR A 228 15.08 -12.25 23.79
CA THR A 228 14.75 -13.61 24.22
C THR A 228 14.17 -14.43 23.08
N THR A 229 14.18 -15.76 23.21
CA THR A 229 13.51 -16.68 22.29
C THR A 229 12.03 -16.34 22.09
N ARG A 230 11.36 -15.83 23.14
CA ARG A 230 9.98 -15.34 23.06
C ARG A 230 9.86 -14.15 22.11
N LYS A 231 10.67 -13.09 22.32
CA LYS A 231 10.69 -11.92 21.42
C LYS A 231 11.06 -12.28 19.98
N SER A 232 11.95 -13.26 19.79
CA SER A 232 12.27 -13.78 18.46
C SER A 232 11.07 -14.48 17.81
N ARG A 233 10.27 -15.22 18.57
CA ARG A 233 9.04 -15.84 18.07
C ARG A 233 7.99 -14.79 17.74
N ASP A 234 7.76 -13.85 18.65
CA ASP A 234 6.83 -12.73 18.45
C ASP A 234 7.23 -11.91 17.21
N PHE A 235 8.53 -11.67 17.00
CA PHE A 235 9.05 -11.01 15.79
C PHE A 235 8.67 -11.77 14.52
N ASN A 236 8.96 -13.07 14.48
CA ASN A 236 8.68 -13.94 13.34
C ASN A 236 7.17 -14.09 13.06
N GLU A 237 6.32 -13.91 14.07
CA GLU A 237 4.86 -13.91 13.93
C GLU A 237 4.32 -12.56 13.41
N GLU A 238 4.89 -11.44 13.88
CA GLU A 238 4.36 -10.10 13.60
C GLU A 238 4.88 -9.48 12.30
N TYR A 239 6.17 -9.62 11.97
CA TYR A 239 6.73 -8.96 10.79
C TYR A 239 6.10 -9.40 9.45
N PRO A 240 5.66 -10.67 9.24
CA PRO A 240 5.04 -11.07 7.97
C PRO A 240 3.76 -10.29 7.70
N LYS A 241 3.03 -9.88 8.74
CA LYS A 241 1.81 -9.05 8.64
C LYS A 241 2.09 -7.66 8.06
N LEU A 242 3.35 -7.22 8.06
CA LEU A 242 3.80 -5.92 7.53
C LEU A 242 4.26 -6.00 6.06
N ARG A 243 4.26 -7.20 5.46
CA ARG A 243 4.63 -7.48 4.07
C ARG A 243 3.44 -7.23 3.13
N ILE A 244 2.92 -6.00 3.14
CA ILE A 244 1.69 -5.59 2.45
C ILE A 244 2.02 -4.92 1.11
N PHE A 245 2.01 -5.69 0.03
CA PHE A 245 2.39 -5.21 -1.31
C PHE A 245 1.20 -4.93 -2.22
N SER A 246 0.00 -4.99 -1.67
CA SER A 246 -1.27 -4.91 -2.39
C SER A 246 -1.72 -3.49 -2.70
N HIS A 247 -1.03 -2.47 -2.18
CA HIS A 247 -1.43 -1.06 -2.35
C HIS A 247 -0.24 -0.15 -2.69
N PRO A 248 -0.35 0.76 -3.69
CA PRO A 248 0.74 1.62 -4.12
C PRO A 248 1.21 2.61 -3.04
N ASN A 249 0.29 3.15 -2.24
CA ASN A 249 0.61 4.09 -1.16
C ASN A 249 1.01 3.41 0.17
N VAL A 250 1.33 2.11 0.14
CA VAL A 250 1.91 1.38 1.28
C VAL A 250 3.32 0.96 0.89
N LEU A 251 4.30 1.27 1.74
CA LEU A 251 5.67 0.81 1.60
C LEU A 251 5.83 -0.47 2.45
N PRO A 252 5.82 -1.66 1.83
CA PRO A 252 5.89 -2.93 2.54
C PRO A 252 7.26 -3.18 3.14
N VAL A 253 7.26 -3.99 4.21
CA VAL A 253 8.45 -4.74 4.62
C VAL A 253 8.77 -5.75 3.52
N LEU A 254 9.98 -5.70 2.96
CA LEU A 254 10.44 -6.67 1.97
C LEU A 254 10.68 -8.02 2.62
N GLY A 255 11.39 -7.99 3.73
CA GLY A 255 11.69 -9.13 4.56
C GLY A 255 12.39 -8.70 5.84
N ALA A 256 12.77 -9.71 6.61
CA ALA A 256 13.43 -9.55 7.88
C ALA A 256 14.55 -10.58 8.04
N CYS A 257 15.52 -10.25 8.88
CA CYS A 257 16.61 -11.15 9.25
C CYS A 257 17.13 -10.83 10.66
N GLN A 258 18.13 -11.57 11.12
CA GLN A 258 18.80 -11.33 12.40
C GLN A 258 20.29 -11.11 12.17
N SER A 259 20.88 -10.13 12.86
CA SER A 259 22.32 -9.81 12.74
C SER A 259 23.16 -10.59 13.75
N PRO A 260 24.24 -11.30 13.36
CA PRO A 260 25.26 -11.77 14.30
C PRO A 260 26.12 -10.60 14.83
N PRO A 261 26.71 -10.62 16.04
CA PRO A 261 26.79 -11.73 17.01
C PRO A 261 25.71 -11.70 18.13
N ALA A 262 24.98 -10.60 18.29
CA ALA A 262 23.80 -10.51 19.15
C ALA A 262 22.58 -10.30 18.24
N PRO A 263 21.61 -11.25 18.16
CA PRO A 263 20.55 -11.27 17.13
C PRO A 263 19.54 -10.14 17.32
N HIS A 264 19.95 -8.92 16.97
CA HIS A 264 19.05 -7.80 16.82
C HIS A 264 18.21 -8.04 15.56
N PRO A 265 16.87 -7.93 15.65
CA PRO A 265 16.03 -8.10 14.49
C PRO A 265 16.26 -6.95 13.51
N ILE A 266 16.33 -7.31 12.24
CA ILE A 266 16.49 -6.40 11.12
C ILE A 266 15.21 -6.44 10.29
N ILE A 267 14.71 -5.26 9.97
CA ILE A 267 13.61 -5.07 9.01
C ILE A 267 14.15 -4.37 7.78
N ILE A 268 13.75 -4.84 6.60
CA ILE A 268 14.25 -4.34 5.32
C ILE A 268 13.10 -3.76 4.50
N THR A 269 13.29 -2.58 3.94
CA THR A 269 12.37 -1.93 2.99
C THR A 269 13.12 -1.43 1.77
N HIS A 270 12.38 -1.02 0.73
CA HIS A 270 12.99 -0.32 -0.39
C HIS A 270 13.62 1.01 0.05
N TRP A 271 14.68 1.41 -0.64
CA TRP A 271 15.25 2.75 -0.52
C TRP A 271 14.32 3.79 -1.17
N MET A 272 14.03 4.84 -0.41
CA MET A 272 13.21 5.98 -0.85
C MET A 272 14.15 7.19 -0.94
N PRO A 273 14.40 7.73 -2.15
CA PRO A 273 15.48 8.70 -2.36
C PRO A 273 15.27 10.02 -1.62
N TYR A 274 14.03 10.45 -1.45
CA TYR A 274 13.69 11.68 -0.73
C TYR A 274 13.51 11.49 0.78
N GLY A 275 13.66 10.25 1.28
CA GLY A 275 13.46 9.95 2.69
C GLY A 275 11.99 10.05 3.12
N SER A 276 11.79 10.46 4.38
CA SER A 276 10.46 10.65 4.95
C SER A 276 9.87 12.00 4.55
N LEU A 277 8.54 12.13 4.63
CA LEU A 277 7.85 13.40 4.43
C LEU A 277 8.38 14.48 5.38
N TYR A 278 8.78 14.10 6.61
CA TYR A 278 9.43 15.03 7.54
C TYR A 278 10.74 15.60 6.98
N ASN A 279 11.57 14.77 6.32
CA ASN A 279 12.82 15.22 5.72
C ASN A 279 12.56 16.22 4.59
N VAL A 280 11.56 15.95 3.76
CA VAL A 280 11.13 16.80 2.64
C VAL A 280 10.57 18.14 3.11
N LEU A 281 9.79 18.16 4.19
CA LEU A 281 9.16 19.39 4.67
C LEU A 281 10.10 20.28 5.49
N HIS A 282 10.99 19.69 6.30
CA HIS A 282 11.68 20.43 7.37
C HIS A 282 13.20 20.37 7.32
N GLU A 283 13.81 19.34 6.73
CA GLU A 283 15.27 19.16 6.77
C GLU A 283 15.98 19.60 5.47
N GLY A 284 15.24 20.12 4.48
CA GLY A 284 15.80 20.70 3.26
C GLY A 284 16.63 19.71 2.43
N THR A 285 16.45 18.41 2.65
CA THR A 285 17.20 17.34 1.97
C THR A 285 16.72 17.10 0.54
N SER A 286 15.56 17.66 0.18
CA SER A 286 14.98 17.58 -1.15
C SER A 286 15.25 18.85 -1.96
N GLU A 287 15.77 18.70 -3.18
CA GLU A 287 15.95 19.80 -4.15
C GLU A 287 14.64 20.47 -4.59
N PHE A 288 13.49 19.94 -4.19
CA PHE A 288 12.17 20.43 -4.58
C PHE A 288 11.40 21.01 -3.39
N VAL A 289 10.68 22.10 -3.66
CA VAL A 289 9.74 22.70 -2.73
C VAL A 289 8.37 22.07 -2.97
N VAL A 290 7.78 21.48 -1.95
CA VAL A 290 6.39 21.00 -2.05
C VAL A 290 5.50 22.25 -2.14
N ASP A 291 4.72 22.39 -3.19
CA ASP A 291 3.73 23.46 -3.33
C ASP A 291 2.37 22.99 -2.80
N GLN A 292 1.32 23.82 -2.98
CA GLN A 292 -0.02 23.46 -2.52
C GLN A 292 -0.59 22.24 -3.25
N MET A 293 -0.33 22.10 -4.55
CA MET A 293 -0.83 20.99 -5.37
C MET A 293 -0.18 19.67 -4.95
N GLN A 294 1.13 19.67 -4.75
CA GLN A 294 1.88 18.51 -4.28
C GLN A 294 1.53 18.16 -2.83
N ALA A 295 1.23 19.15 -1.97
CA ALA A 295 0.73 18.89 -0.62
C ALA A 295 -0.64 18.18 -0.64
N VAL A 296 -1.56 18.60 -1.50
CA VAL A 296 -2.85 17.92 -1.70
C VAL A 296 -2.65 16.52 -2.27
N LYS A 297 -1.73 16.33 -3.22
CA LYS A 297 -1.36 15.00 -3.75
C LYS A 297 -0.84 14.07 -2.65
N PHE A 298 0.10 14.53 -1.82
CA PHE A 298 0.59 13.74 -0.68
C PHE A 298 -0.52 13.41 0.31
N ALA A 299 -1.40 14.37 0.63
CA ALA A 299 -2.55 14.11 1.48
C ALA A 299 -3.48 13.04 0.87
N LEU A 300 -3.73 13.09 -0.43
CA LEU A 300 -4.53 12.09 -1.14
C LEU A 300 -3.89 10.70 -1.11
N ASP A 301 -2.59 10.61 -1.38
CA ASP A 301 -1.82 9.36 -1.33
C ASP A 301 -1.86 8.73 0.07
N ILE A 302 -1.63 9.53 1.11
CA ILE A 302 -1.71 9.06 2.50
C ILE A 302 -3.15 8.61 2.83
N ALA A 303 -4.17 9.37 2.41
CA ALA A 303 -5.56 9.01 2.64
C ALA A 303 -5.96 7.69 1.95
N ARG A 304 -5.51 7.46 0.72
CA ARG A 304 -5.71 6.20 -0.01
C ARG A 304 -5.00 5.04 0.69
N GLY A 305 -3.76 5.24 1.10
CA GLY A 305 -3.00 4.24 1.87
C GLY A 305 -3.73 3.85 3.16
N MET A 306 -4.18 4.83 3.93
CA MET A 306 -4.90 4.58 5.19
C MET A 306 -6.29 3.98 4.97
N ALA A 307 -7.03 4.39 3.94
CA ALA A 307 -8.29 3.76 3.55
C ALA A 307 -8.09 2.26 3.36
N PHE A 308 -7.08 1.89 2.58
CA PHE A 308 -6.72 0.49 2.37
C PHE A 308 -6.28 -0.21 3.66
N LEU A 309 -5.39 0.38 4.46
CA LEU A 309 -4.97 -0.24 5.72
C LEU A 309 -6.13 -0.46 6.70
N HIS A 310 -7.19 0.35 6.61
CA HIS A 310 -8.40 0.22 7.42
C HIS A 310 -9.37 -0.87 6.93
N THR A 311 -9.19 -1.40 5.72
CA THR A 311 -9.94 -2.57 5.22
C THR A 311 -9.33 -3.90 5.65
N LEU A 312 -8.08 -3.91 6.11
CA LEU A 312 -7.39 -5.12 6.56
C LEU A 312 -8.04 -5.67 7.84
N GLU A 313 -8.19 -7.00 7.87
CA GLU A 313 -8.69 -7.71 9.05
C GLU A 313 -7.69 -8.79 9.49
N PRO A 314 -7.18 -8.76 10.75
CA PRO A 314 -7.31 -7.67 11.72
C PRO A 314 -6.55 -6.41 11.29
N LEU A 315 -6.95 -5.25 11.85
CA LEU A 315 -6.20 -4.00 11.68
C LEU A 315 -4.75 -4.14 12.18
N ILE A 316 -3.83 -3.45 11.53
CA ILE A 316 -2.42 -3.45 11.92
C ILE A 316 -2.27 -2.82 13.31
N PRO A 317 -1.77 -3.58 14.31
CA PRO A 317 -1.57 -3.03 15.64
C PRO A 317 -0.36 -2.07 15.64
N ARG A 318 -0.44 -1.04 16.50
CA ARG A 318 0.62 -0.08 16.81
C ARG A 318 1.24 0.64 15.61
N HIS A 319 0.44 0.84 14.56
CA HIS A 319 0.69 1.83 13.52
C HIS A 319 0.35 3.23 14.06
N TYR A 320 1.27 4.18 13.92
CA TYR A 320 1.09 5.58 14.33
C TYR A 320 1.46 6.49 13.18
N LEU A 321 0.44 7.03 12.50
CA LEU A 321 0.63 7.87 11.32
C LEU A 321 1.26 9.22 11.72
N ASN A 322 2.37 9.59 11.08
CA ASN A 322 3.03 10.90 11.21
C ASN A 322 3.96 11.15 10.01
N SER A 323 4.57 12.32 9.91
CA SER A 323 5.40 12.69 8.75
C SER A 323 6.71 11.90 8.66
N ARG A 324 7.18 11.29 9.75
CA ARG A 324 8.36 10.41 9.72
C ARG A 324 8.04 8.98 9.28
N SER A 325 6.78 8.54 9.39
CA SER A 325 6.33 7.22 8.94
C SER A 325 5.81 7.19 7.51
N VAL A 326 5.82 8.33 6.82
CA VAL A 326 5.45 8.45 5.41
C VAL A 326 6.72 8.68 4.61
N MET A 327 6.99 7.86 3.60
CA MET A 327 8.17 7.95 2.75
C MET A 327 7.80 8.46 1.36
N ILE A 328 8.70 9.22 0.75
CA ILE A 328 8.49 9.84 -0.56
C ILE A 328 9.35 9.13 -1.62
N ASP A 329 8.67 8.61 -2.62
CA ASP A 329 9.26 7.85 -3.74
C ASP A 329 9.77 8.79 -4.85
N GLU A 330 10.53 8.24 -5.81
CA GLU A 330 11.15 8.99 -6.92
C GLU A 330 10.14 9.72 -7.82
N ASP A 331 8.89 9.25 -7.86
CA ASP A 331 7.78 9.82 -8.64
C ASP A 331 6.87 10.78 -7.84
N MET A 332 7.35 11.24 -6.67
CA MET A 332 6.60 12.09 -5.74
C MET A 332 5.30 11.44 -5.26
N THR A 333 5.30 10.12 -5.09
CA THR A 333 4.23 9.37 -4.44
C THR A 333 4.53 9.21 -2.96
N ALA A 334 3.55 9.53 -2.10
CA ALA A 334 3.67 9.25 -0.67
C ALA A 334 3.28 7.80 -0.35
N ARG A 335 4.12 7.13 0.44
CA ARG A 335 3.92 5.73 0.86
C ARG A 335 4.04 5.58 2.37
N ILE A 336 3.07 4.92 3.00
CA ILE A 336 3.07 4.68 4.44
C ILE A 336 4.02 3.51 4.76
N CYS A 337 5.05 3.75 5.57
CA CYS A 337 6.10 2.79 5.88
C CYS A 337 5.67 1.74 6.90
N MET A 338 5.54 0.49 6.45
CA MET A 338 5.20 -0.61 7.35
C MET A 338 6.36 -0.99 8.29
N ALA A 339 7.61 -0.63 7.98
CA ALA A 339 8.74 -0.84 8.88
C ALA A 339 8.77 0.12 10.09
N ASP A 340 7.91 1.15 10.12
CA ASP A 340 7.75 2.05 11.27
C ASP A 340 6.66 1.63 12.24
N VAL A 341 5.88 0.59 11.89
CA VAL A 341 4.97 -0.07 12.82
C VAL A 341 5.77 -0.67 13.98
N LYS A 342 5.32 -0.41 15.21
CA LYS A 342 5.99 -0.89 16.42
C LYS A 342 5.52 -2.30 16.76
N LEU A 343 6.43 -3.26 16.74
CA LEU A 343 6.15 -4.64 17.16
C LEU A 343 5.82 -4.70 18.67
N SER A 344 5.08 -5.71 19.12
CA SER A 344 4.55 -5.84 20.49
C SER A 344 5.60 -5.61 21.59
N PHE A 345 6.82 -6.13 21.40
CA PHE A 345 7.92 -6.01 22.36
C PHE A 345 8.74 -4.73 22.25
N GLN A 346 8.50 -3.89 21.23
CA GLN A 346 9.23 -2.63 21.05
C GLN A 346 8.67 -1.53 21.95
N CYS A 347 9.57 -0.83 22.65
CA CYS A 347 9.30 0.42 23.38
C CYS A 347 7.96 0.40 24.16
N PRO A 348 7.74 -0.54 25.10
CA PRO A 348 6.48 -0.63 25.82
C PRO A 348 6.23 0.67 26.60
N GLY A 349 5.03 1.24 26.43
CA GLY A 349 4.61 2.47 27.13
C GLY A 349 5.31 3.77 26.70
N ARG A 350 6.09 3.79 25.61
CA ARG A 350 6.74 5.02 25.11
C ARG A 350 6.11 5.49 23.81
N MET A 351 5.82 6.80 23.74
CA MET A 351 5.31 7.49 22.55
C MET A 351 6.32 8.54 22.10
N TYR A 352 6.82 8.43 20.86
CA TYR A 352 7.88 9.30 20.33
C TYR A 352 7.38 10.43 19.43
N ALA A 353 6.11 10.38 19.03
CA ALA A 353 5.48 11.38 18.15
C ALA A 353 4.09 11.80 18.67
N PRO A 354 3.95 12.22 19.94
CA PRO A 354 2.66 12.53 20.54
C PRO A 354 1.93 13.69 19.87
N ALA A 355 2.65 14.58 19.16
CA ALA A 355 2.07 15.72 18.45
C ALA A 355 1.03 15.35 17.38
N TRP A 356 1.15 14.15 16.78
CA TRP A 356 0.20 13.64 15.78
C TRP A 356 -0.88 12.74 16.39
N ILE A 357 -0.84 12.44 17.69
CA ILE A 357 -1.73 11.46 18.31
C ILE A 357 -3.01 12.14 18.78
N ALA A 358 -4.13 11.46 18.60
CA ALA A 358 -5.42 11.93 19.09
C ALA A 358 -5.44 12.02 20.64
N PRO A 359 -6.11 13.03 21.23
CA PRO A 359 -6.17 13.21 22.68
C PRO A 359 -6.64 11.97 23.43
N GLU A 360 -7.68 11.30 22.92
CA GLU A 360 -8.22 10.10 23.54
C GLU A 360 -7.30 8.88 23.40
N ALA A 361 -6.45 8.85 22.37
CA ALA A 361 -5.50 7.78 22.13
C ALA A 361 -4.27 7.87 23.04
N LEU A 362 -4.01 9.05 23.63
CA LEU A 362 -2.99 9.23 24.68
C LEU A 362 -3.48 8.82 26.07
N GLN A 363 -4.79 8.79 26.30
CA GLN A 363 -5.39 8.49 27.61
C GLN A 363 -5.79 7.02 27.77
N LYS A 364 -6.14 6.34 26.67
CA LYS A 364 -6.72 4.99 26.68
C LYS A 364 -5.69 3.91 26.37
N LYS A 365 -5.99 2.67 26.77
CA LYS A 365 -5.23 1.48 26.37
C LYS A 365 -5.45 1.16 24.89
N SER A 366 -4.53 0.44 24.25
CA SER A 366 -4.60 0.23 22.79
C SER A 366 -5.86 -0.50 22.32
N GLU A 367 -6.47 -1.31 23.19
CA GLU A 367 -7.68 -2.10 22.91
C GLU A 367 -8.96 -1.25 22.99
N GLU A 368 -8.94 -0.12 23.71
CA GLU A 368 -10.09 0.76 23.96
C GLU A 368 -10.16 1.93 22.99
N ILE A 369 -9.11 2.14 22.19
CA ILE A 369 -9.01 3.22 21.22
C ILE A 369 -9.81 2.86 19.98
N ASN A 370 -10.69 3.76 19.54
CA ASN A 370 -11.23 3.71 18.19
C ASN A 370 -10.10 4.09 17.21
N ARG A 371 -9.35 3.07 16.77
CA ARG A 371 -8.12 3.24 15.99
C ARG A 371 -8.35 4.00 14.69
N ARG A 372 -9.46 3.72 14.01
CA ARG A 372 -9.81 4.37 12.75
C ARG A 372 -10.00 5.88 12.93
N SER A 373 -10.70 6.28 13.99
CA SER A 373 -10.89 7.68 14.33
C SER A 373 -9.62 8.36 14.84
N ALA A 374 -8.77 7.63 15.56
CA ALA A 374 -7.48 8.15 16.02
C ALA A 374 -6.52 8.41 14.85
N ASP A 375 -6.45 7.50 13.87
CA ASP A 375 -5.63 7.70 12.67
C ASP A 375 -6.13 8.89 11.82
N MET A 376 -7.45 9.13 11.78
CA MET A 376 -8.02 10.30 11.10
C MET A 376 -7.58 11.62 11.74
N TRP A 377 -7.40 11.65 13.06
CA TRP A 377 -6.80 12.80 13.75
C TRP A 377 -5.36 12.99 13.32
N SER A 378 -4.55 11.92 13.33
CA SER A 378 -3.16 11.96 12.90
C SER A 378 -3.00 12.45 11.45
N PHE A 379 -3.90 12.02 10.57
CA PHE A 379 -3.98 12.52 9.21
C PHE A 379 -4.28 14.02 9.14
N ALA A 380 -5.13 14.53 10.01
CA ALA A 380 -5.45 15.94 10.04
C ALA A 380 -4.29 16.81 10.55
N VAL A 381 -3.52 16.33 11.52
CA VAL A 381 -2.26 16.98 11.94
C VAL A 381 -1.23 16.93 10.82
N LEU A 382 -1.15 15.84 10.07
CA LEU A 382 -0.32 15.77 8.86
C LEU A 382 -0.76 16.77 7.79
N LEU A 383 -2.07 16.94 7.59
CA LEU A 383 -2.61 17.92 6.66
C LEU A 383 -2.29 19.35 7.12
N TRP A 384 -2.33 19.61 8.43
CA TRP A 384 -1.86 20.86 9.02
C TRP A 384 -0.37 21.09 8.70
N GLU A 385 0.48 20.10 8.94
CA GLU A 385 1.93 20.17 8.71
C GLU A 385 2.27 20.37 7.23
N LEU A 386 1.57 19.68 6.32
CA LEU A 386 1.74 19.80 4.87
C LEU A 386 1.45 21.21 4.33
N VAL A 387 0.54 21.92 4.97
CA VAL A 387 0.05 23.22 4.50
C VAL A 387 0.76 24.38 5.18
N THR A 388 1.09 24.23 6.47
CA THR A 388 1.80 25.26 7.25
C THR A 388 3.32 25.21 7.08
N ARG A 389 3.88 24.02 6.80
CA ARG A 389 5.33 23.77 6.84
C ARG A 389 5.96 24.01 8.19
N GLU A 390 5.16 23.84 9.23
CA GLU A 390 5.60 23.91 10.60
C GLU A 390 5.58 22.53 11.23
N VAL A 391 6.50 22.29 12.16
CA VAL A 391 6.46 21.09 13.00
C VAL A 391 5.44 21.34 14.12
N PRO A 392 4.43 20.47 14.31
CA PRO A 392 3.41 20.73 15.31
C PRO A 392 4.02 20.77 16.71
N PHE A 393 3.81 21.87 17.43
CA PHE A 393 4.31 22.11 18.79
C PHE A 393 5.84 22.01 18.92
N ALA A 394 6.58 22.52 17.92
CA ALA A 394 8.04 22.42 17.86
C ALA A 394 8.78 22.89 19.13
N ASP A 395 8.21 23.84 19.86
CA ASP A 395 8.81 24.45 21.05
C ASP A 395 8.68 23.59 22.32
N LEU A 396 7.90 22.51 22.29
CA LEU A 396 7.61 21.66 23.44
C LEU A 396 8.31 20.31 23.34
N SER A 397 8.68 19.74 24.50
CA SER A 397 9.15 18.37 24.57
C SER A 397 8.02 17.36 24.32
N ASN A 398 8.37 16.15 23.88
CA ASN A 398 7.37 15.08 23.70
C ASN A 398 6.53 14.81 24.97
N MET A 399 7.10 14.97 26.16
CA MET A 399 6.37 14.76 27.41
C MET A 399 5.35 15.87 27.66
N GLU A 400 5.74 17.13 27.43
CA GLU A 400 4.83 18.28 27.53
C GLU A 400 3.72 18.18 26.49
N ILE A 401 4.06 17.86 25.24
CA ILE A 401 3.05 17.66 24.18
C ILE A 401 2.06 16.58 24.59
N ALA A 402 2.54 15.41 25.05
CA ALA A 402 1.66 14.32 25.44
C ALA A 402 0.72 14.75 26.59
N LEU A 403 1.23 15.47 27.59
CA LEU A 403 0.44 15.97 28.72
C LEU A 403 -0.59 17.01 28.27
N GLN A 404 -0.16 18.03 27.54
CA GLN A 404 -1.02 19.16 27.18
C GLN A 404 -2.07 18.79 26.13
N VAL A 405 -1.72 17.95 25.15
CA VAL A 405 -2.70 17.45 24.16
C VAL A 405 -3.75 16.58 24.84
N SER A 406 -3.32 15.71 25.77
CA SER A 406 -4.25 14.80 26.44
C SER A 406 -5.14 15.48 27.48
N LEU A 407 -4.60 16.39 28.31
CA LEU A 407 -5.33 16.92 29.48
C LEU A 407 -5.67 18.41 29.39
N GLU A 408 -4.89 19.22 28.67
CA GLU A 408 -4.99 20.69 28.71
C GLU A 408 -5.63 21.30 27.46
N GLY A 409 -6.04 20.46 26.50
CA GLY A 409 -6.73 20.92 25.29
C GLY A 409 -5.81 21.60 24.27
N LEU A 410 -4.50 21.35 24.30
CA LEU A 410 -3.57 21.86 23.28
C LEU A 410 -3.90 21.27 21.90
N ARG A 411 -4.12 22.13 20.90
CA ARG A 411 -4.47 21.75 19.51
C ARG A 411 -3.69 22.59 18.49
N PRO A 412 -3.36 22.04 17.31
CA PRO A 412 -2.82 22.82 16.20
C PRO A 412 -3.77 23.96 15.80
N THR A 413 -3.26 25.19 15.77
CA THR A 413 -4.01 26.37 15.32
C THR A 413 -3.89 26.54 13.81
N ILE A 414 -4.99 26.74 13.11
CA ILE A 414 -4.99 26.93 11.65
C ILE A 414 -4.72 28.41 11.35
N PRO A 415 -3.56 28.79 10.76
CA PRO A 415 -3.25 30.18 10.46
C PRO A 415 -4.17 30.75 9.35
N PRO A 416 -4.35 32.09 9.30
CA PRO A 416 -5.05 32.73 8.20
C PRO A 416 -4.29 32.54 6.88
N GLY A 417 -5.01 32.50 5.75
CA GLY A 417 -4.42 32.34 4.41
C GLY A 417 -4.47 30.91 3.84
N ILE A 418 -4.85 29.92 4.64
CA ILE A 418 -5.09 28.56 4.15
C ILE A 418 -6.42 28.48 3.40
N SER A 419 -6.46 27.67 2.32
CA SER A 419 -7.69 27.39 1.56
C SER A 419 -8.87 27.02 2.48
N PRO A 420 -10.06 27.63 2.30
CA PRO A 420 -11.24 27.31 3.13
C PRO A 420 -11.64 25.84 3.08
N HIS A 421 -11.41 25.17 1.94
CA HIS A 421 -11.69 23.74 1.76
C HIS A 421 -10.79 22.88 2.64
N VAL A 422 -9.48 23.17 2.63
CA VAL A 422 -8.49 22.49 3.48
C VAL A 422 -8.81 22.73 4.95
N CYS A 423 -9.08 23.98 5.34
CA CYS A 423 -9.46 24.33 6.71
C CYS A 423 -10.69 23.55 7.19
N LYS A 424 -11.72 23.44 6.35
CA LYS A 424 -12.94 22.71 6.68
C LYS A 424 -12.67 21.21 6.83
N LEU A 425 -11.87 20.63 5.94
CA LEU A 425 -11.47 19.23 6.00
C LEU A 425 -10.70 18.94 7.31
N MET A 426 -9.71 19.76 7.64
CA MET A 426 -8.94 19.64 8.88
C MET A 426 -9.83 19.68 10.13
N LYS A 427 -10.77 20.64 10.21
CA LYS A 427 -11.70 20.77 11.34
C LYS A 427 -12.61 19.54 11.50
N ILE A 428 -13.05 18.95 10.40
CA ILE A 428 -13.89 17.75 10.43
C ILE A 428 -13.08 16.53 10.88
N CYS A 429 -11.83 16.40 10.41
CA CYS A 429 -10.94 15.29 10.77
C CYS A 429 -10.40 15.41 12.22
N MET A 430 -10.23 16.63 12.75
CA MET A 430 -9.84 16.91 14.14
C MET A 430 -11.03 17.15 15.07
N ASN A 431 -12.16 16.49 14.83
CA ASN A 431 -13.30 16.61 15.75
C ASN A 431 -12.94 16.03 17.12
N GLU A 432 -13.24 16.74 18.21
CA GLU A 432 -13.00 16.24 19.57
C GLU A 432 -13.76 14.95 19.86
N ASP A 433 -14.95 14.80 19.26
CA ASP A 433 -15.73 13.56 19.34
C ASP A 433 -15.21 12.56 18.29
N PRO A 434 -14.57 11.44 18.70
CA PRO A 434 -14.03 10.46 17.76
C PRO A 434 -15.10 9.82 16.87
N ALA A 435 -16.36 9.78 17.32
CA ALA A 435 -17.46 9.19 16.55
C ALA A 435 -17.91 10.09 15.39
N LYS A 436 -17.61 11.39 15.44
CA LYS A 436 -17.95 12.38 14.40
C LYS A 436 -16.86 12.53 13.34
N ARG A 437 -15.68 11.94 13.55
CA ARG A 437 -14.60 11.95 12.56
C ARG A 437 -14.97 11.07 11.36
N PRO A 438 -14.71 11.52 10.12
CA PRO A 438 -15.02 10.74 8.93
C PRO A 438 -14.10 9.52 8.81
N LYS A 439 -14.48 8.58 7.94
CA LYS A 439 -13.58 7.51 7.50
C LYS A 439 -12.72 7.98 6.31
N PHE A 440 -11.59 7.33 6.08
CA PHE A 440 -10.73 7.66 4.93
C PHE A 440 -11.47 7.55 3.59
N ASP A 441 -12.32 6.54 3.40
CA ASP A 441 -13.14 6.38 2.18
C ASP A 441 -14.07 7.57 1.90
N MET A 442 -14.48 8.31 2.93
CA MET A 442 -15.34 9.49 2.78
C MET A 442 -14.57 10.73 2.36
N ILE A 443 -13.27 10.82 2.70
CA ILE A 443 -12.44 12.01 2.40
C ILE A 443 -11.62 11.87 1.13
N VAL A 444 -11.34 10.65 0.66
CA VAL A 444 -10.61 10.42 -0.60
C VAL A 444 -11.27 11.13 -1.79
N PRO A 445 -12.59 11.03 -2.03
CA PRO A 445 -13.23 11.75 -3.13
C PRO A 445 -13.21 13.28 -2.98
N ILE A 446 -13.10 13.78 -1.74
CA ILE A 446 -12.98 15.22 -1.46
C ILE A 446 -11.58 15.69 -1.88
N LEU A 447 -10.54 14.93 -1.52
CA LEU A 447 -9.16 15.23 -1.88
C LEU A 447 -8.90 15.11 -3.39
N GLU A 448 -9.52 14.14 -4.06
CA GLU A 448 -9.48 14.02 -5.53
C GLU A 448 -10.01 15.29 -6.20
N LYS A 449 -11.19 15.77 -5.78
CA LYS A 449 -11.76 17.04 -6.28
C LYS A 449 -10.94 18.28 -5.94
N MET A 450 -10.07 18.22 -4.94
CA MET A 450 -9.16 19.31 -4.57
C MET A 450 -7.86 19.26 -5.38
N GLN A 451 -7.50 18.09 -5.92
CA GLN A 451 -6.35 17.93 -6.81
C GLN A 451 -6.64 18.46 -8.22
N ASP A 452 -7.90 18.35 -8.67
CA ASP A 452 -8.35 18.81 -10.00
C ASP A 452 -8.57 20.33 -10.09
N LYS A 453 -8.42 21.06 -8.97
CA LYS A 453 -8.63 22.52 -8.86
C LYS A 453 -7.33 23.23 -8.56
#